data_AF-A0A9B0GF53-F1
#
_entry.id   AF-A0A9B0GF53-F1
#
_cell.length_a   1.000
_cell.length_b   1.000
_cell.length_c   1.000
_cell.angle_alpha   90.00
_cell.angle_beta   90.00
_cell.angle_gamma   90.00
#
_symmetry.space_group_name_H-M   'P 1'
#
loop_
_entity.id
_entity.type
_entity.pdbx_description
1 polymer ?
#
loop_
_entity_poly.entity_id
_entity_poly.type
_entity_poly.pdbx_seq_one_letter_code
_entity_poly.pdbx_strand_id
1 'polypeptide(L)'
;MPAPSAGSMEPTRHYPLFGGAFSASLPPGALDVSDLRPVPDNQEVFCHRVTDQSLVVELLELQAHVQGEEAARYHFEDVGGVQGARAMQVDSVQPLPLENLALRSFCQEAWVLSGKQQVAKENQQVAKDVTVHQALLRLPRYQTDLLLTFNDPP
;
A
#
# COMPACT_ATOMS: atom_id res chain seq x y z
N MET A 1 35.17 -5.41 -23.25
CA MET A 1 33.82 -5.72 -22.72
C MET A 1 33.82 -5.43 -21.24
N PRO A 2 33.17 -4.37 -20.75
CA PRO A 2 33.02 -4.16 -19.31
C PRO A 2 31.86 -5.00 -18.77
N ALA A 3 32.07 -5.60 -17.60
CA ALA A 3 31.06 -6.33 -16.83
C ALA A 3 29.94 -5.39 -16.36
N PRO A 4 28.70 -5.87 -16.18
CA PRO A 4 27.63 -5.06 -15.59
C PRO A 4 27.98 -4.74 -14.13
N SER A 5 28.04 -3.45 -13.82
CA SER A 5 28.13 -2.93 -12.47
C SER A 5 26.96 -3.45 -11.65
N ALA A 6 27.25 -4.27 -10.64
CA ALA A 6 26.28 -4.61 -9.61
C ALA A 6 25.88 -3.30 -8.92
N GLY A 7 24.68 -2.80 -9.21
CA GLY A 7 24.10 -1.70 -8.46
C GLY A 7 24.06 -2.09 -6.98
N SER A 8 24.63 -1.25 -6.13
CA SER A 8 24.58 -1.37 -4.67
C SER A 8 23.12 -1.53 -4.24
N MET A 9 22.65 -2.76 -4.05
CA MET A 9 21.42 -3.03 -3.33
C MET A 9 21.73 -2.77 -1.86
N GLU A 10 21.49 -1.54 -1.42
CA GLU A 10 21.47 -1.21 0.00
C GLU A 10 20.50 -2.20 0.71
N PRO A 11 20.86 -2.73 1.88
CA PRO A 11 20.16 -3.86 2.48
C PRO A 11 18.71 -3.47 2.79
N THR A 12 17.76 -4.28 2.28
CA THR A 12 16.35 -4.17 2.62
C THR A 12 16.21 -4.30 4.14
N ARG A 13 15.61 -3.30 4.79
CA ARG A 13 15.50 -3.29 6.25
C ARG A 13 14.18 -3.96 6.63
N HIS A 14 14.25 -4.96 7.49
CA HIS A 14 13.08 -5.60 8.04
C HIS A 14 12.47 -4.70 9.12
N TYR A 15 11.24 -4.28 8.89
CA TYR A 15 10.44 -3.53 9.84
C TYR A 15 9.41 -4.48 10.49
N PRO A 16 9.45 -4.67 11.82
CA PRO A 16 8.42 -5.40 12.53
C PRO A 16 7.14 -4.55 12.51
N LEU A 17 6.11 -5.11 11.91
CA LEU A 17 4.79 -4.51 11.78
C LEU A 17 3.86 -5.04 12.90
N PHE A 18 2.95 -4.20 13.40
CA PHE A 18 1.97 -4.53 14.44
C PHE A 18 2.58 -5.20 15.68
N GLY A 19 3.58 -4.55 16.29
CA GLY A 19 4.27 -5.10 17.47
C GLY A 19 5.10 -6.37 17.20
N GLY A 20 5.40 -6.66 15.92
CA GLY A 20 6.13 -7.85 15.48
C GLY A 20 5.25 -9.01 15.05
N ALA A 21 3.93 -8.83 14.95
CA ALA A 21 3.04 -9.83 14.37
C ALA A 21 3.27 -10.03 12.87
N PHE A 22 3.66 -8.96 12.17
CA PHE A 22 4.02 -8.98 10.76
C PHE A 22 5.46 -8.48 10.57
N SER A 23 6.03 -8.71 9.40
CA SER A 23 7.34 -8.17 9.05
C SER A 23 7.32 -7.73 7.59
N ALA A 24 7.64 -6.47 7.34
CA ALA A 24 7.78 -5.92 6.01
C ALA A 24 9.24 -5.66 5.69
N SER A 25 9.63 -5.97 4.46
CA SER A 25 10.95 -5.65 3.93
C SER A 25 10.82 -4.36 3.13
N LEU A 26 11.30 -3.25 3.68
CA LEU A 26 11.21 -1.95 3.04
C LEU A 26 12.57 -1.50 2.50
N PRO A 27 12.59 -0.75 1.38
CA PRO A 27 13.82 -0.15 0.89
C PRO A 27 14.43 0.79 1.94
N PRO A 28 15.76 0.97 1.91
CA PRO A 28 16.45 1.87 2.83
C PRO A 28 15.98 3.31 2.62
N GLY A 29 15.72 4.00 3.74
CA GLY A 29 15.21 5.38 3.73
C GLY A 29 13.69 5.52 3.83
N ALA A 30 12.95 4.42 3.99
CA ALA A 30 11.60 4.44 4.55
C ALA A 30 11.67 4.88 6.03
N LEU A 31 11.07 6.04 6.33
CA LEU A 31 10.85 6.53 7.68
C LEU A 31 9.45 6.11 8.13
N ASP A 32 9.37 5.50 9.30
CA ASP A 32 8.10 5.39 10.00
C ASP A 32 7.62 6.79 10.43
N VAL A 33 6.37 7.14 10.11
CA VAL A 33 5.78 8.43 10.53
C VAL A 33 4.93 8.30 11.78
N SER A 34 4.84 7.11 12.39
CA SER A 34 4.18 6.89 13.67
C SER A 34 4.86 7.67 14.81
N ASP A 35 6.15 8.01 14.65
CA ASP A 35 6.88 8.95 15.52
C ASP A 35 6.47 10.42 15.32
N LEU A 36 6.05 10.79 14.09
CA LEU A 36 5.70 12.17 13.72
C LEU A 36 4.24 12.50 14.02
N ARG A 37 3.34 11.52 13.88
CA ARG A 37 1.91 11.67 14.09
C ARG A 37 1.36 10.43 14.81
N PRO A 38 0.35 10.58 15.66
CA PRO A 38 -0.37 9.42 16.18
C PRO A 38 -1.04 8.70 15.00
N VAL A 39 -0.56 7.49 14.72
CA VAL A 39 -1.18 6.54 13.80
C VAL A 39 -1.88 5.49 14.67
N PRO A 40 -3.11 5.07 14.34
CA PRO A 40 -3.79 3.99 15.04
C PRO A 40 -2.93 2.70 15.10
N ASP A 41 -3.04 1.89 16.16
CA ASP A 41 -2.32 0.61 16.25
C ASP A 41 -2.63 -0.36 15.09
N ASN A 42 -3.77 -0.19 14.42
CA ASN A 42 -4.16 -0.97 13.25
C ASN A 42 -3.68 -0.37 11.92
N GLN A 43 -2.91 0.71 11.94
CA GLN A 43 -2.32 1.34 10.76
C GLN A 43 -0.82 1.61 10.97
N GLU A 44 -0.03 1.43 9.93
CA GLU A 44 1.39 1.77 9.90
C GLU A 44 1.66 2.59 8.65
N VAL A 45 2.36 3.71 8.82
CA VAL A 45 2.62 4.63 7.72
C VAL A 45 4.13 4.84 7.62
N PHE A 46 4.66 4.57 6.45
CA PHE A 46 6.05 4.76 6.09
C PHE A 46 6.14 5.79 4.97
N CYS A 47 7.04 6.76 5.11
CA CYS A 47 7.31 7.75 4.07
C CYS A 47 8.78 7.69 3.67
N HIS A 48 9.04 7.72 2.37
CA HIS A 48 10.39 7.77 1.83
C HIS A 48 10.83 9.22 1.64
N ARG A 49 11.89 9.63 2.33
CA ARG A 49 12.40 11.01 2.28
C ARG A 49 12.97 11.41 0.91
N VAL A 50 13.38 10.45 0.09
CA VAL A 50 14.10 10.69 -1.17
C VAL A 50 13.12 10.82 -2.34
N THR A 51 12.17 9.92 -2.46
CA THR A 51 11.22 9.85 -3.58
C THR A 51 9.84 10.42 -3.25
N ASP A 52 9.63 10.94 -2.03
CA ASP A 52 8.31 11.39 -1.54
C ASP A 52 7.22 10.29 -1.58
N GLN A 53 7.63 9.03 -1.77
CA GLN A 53 6.75 7.87 -1.76
C GLN A 53 6.23 7.61 -0.35
N SER A 54 5.00 7.10 -0.23
CA SER A 54 4.46 6.68 1.06
C SER A 54 3.81 5.31 0.95
N LEU A 55 4.12 4.45 1.91
CA LEU A 55 3.48 3.15 2.10
C LEU A 55 2.64 3.22 3.36
N VAL A 56 1.35 3.00 3.21
CA VAL A 56 0.39 2.83 4.29
C VAL A 56 0.03 1.35 4.35
N VAL A 57 0.09 0.75 5.52
CA VAL A 57 -0.37 -0.62 5.79
C VAL A 57 -1.45 -0.54 6.84
N GLU A 58 -2.65 -1.01 6.56
CA GLU A 58 -3.78 -0.94 7.47
C GLU A 58 -4.48 -2.29 7.61
N LEU A 59 -4.89 -2.60 8.83
CA LEU A 59 -5.76 -3.72 9.18
C LEU A 59 -7.19 -3.19 9.30
N LEU A 60 -8.03 -3.60 8.36
CA LEU A 60 -9.46 -3.29 8.28
C LEU A 60 -10.29 -4.50 8.70
N GLU A 61 -11.53 -4.27 9.10
CA GLU A 61 -12.49 -5.35 9.30
C GLU A 61 -12.87 -5.98 7.96
N LEU A 62 -12.99 -7.31 7.92
CA LEU A 62 -13.36 -8.04 6.71
C LEU A 62 -14.73 -7.60 6.21
N GLN A 63 -14.76 -6.95 5.05
CA GLN A 63 -15.99 -6.55 4.40
C GLN A 63 -16.56 -7.72 3.60
N ALA A 64 -17.44 -8.51 4.21
CA ALA A 64 -18.08 -9.66 3.55
C ALA A 64 -18.97 -9.28 2.35
N HIS A 65 -19.34 -7.99 2.23
CA HIS A 65 -20.23 -7.48 1.18
C HIS A 65 -19.51 -7.20 -0.15
N VAL A 66 -18.20 -6.94 -0.12
CA VAL A 66 -17.38 -6.79 -1.33
C VAL A 66 -16.42 -7.97 -1.43
N GLN A 67 -16.17 -8.51 -2.61
CA GLN A 67 -15.28 -9.67 -2.82
C GLN A 67 -14.42 -9.48 -4.05
N GLY A 68 -13.27 -10.14 -4.08
CA GLY A 68 -12.48 -10.14 -5.30
C GLY A 68 -11.89 -8.77 -5.66
N GLU A 69 -11.91 -8.51 -6.96
CA GLU A 69 -11.67 -7.23 -7.60
C GLU A 69 -12.55 -6.10 -7.06
N GLU A 70 -13.82 -6.37 -6.72
CA GLU A 70 -14.74 -5.32 -6.24
C GLU A 70 -14.29 -4.77 -4.89
N ALA A 71 -13.73 -5.62 -4.02
CA ALA A 71 -13.19 -5.16 -2.75
C ALA A 71 -11.97 -4.26 -2.95
N ALA A 72 -11.03 -4.67 -3.81
CA ALA A 72 -9.86 -3.85 -4.13
C ALA A 72 -10.28 -2.50 -4.75
N ARG A 73 -11.27 -2.50 -5.64
CA ARG A 73 -11.77 -1.28 -6.26
C ARG A 73 -12.50 -0.37 -5.26
N TYR A 74 -13.31 -0.95 -4.37
CA TYR A 74 -14.00 -0.23 -3.31
C TYR A 74 -13.02 0.48 -2.37
N HIS A 75 -11.99 -0.23 -1.90
CA HIS A 75 -10.94 0.35 -1.05
C HIS A 75 -10.11 1.40 -1.78
N PHE A 76 -9.89 1.24 -3.08
CA PHE A 76 -9.21 2.24 -3.88
C PHE A 76 -10.06 3.52 -3.91
N GLU A 77 -11.32 3.43 -4.32
CA GLU A 77 -12.24 4.57 -4.36
C GLU A 77 -12.36 5.28 -3.00
N ASP A 78 -12.42 4.53 -1.90
CA ASP A 78 -12.44 5.08 -0.54
C ASP A 78 -11.17 5.88 -0.21
N VAL A 79 -9.98 5.29 -0.45
CA VAL A 79 -8.69 5.96 -0.29
C VAL A 79 -8.62 7.24 -1.14
N GLY A 80 -9.16 7.22 -2.36
CA GLY A 80 -9.25 8.41 -3.21
C GLY A 80 -10.19 9.48 -2.69
N GLY A 81 -11.33 9.08 -2.14
CA GLY A 81 -12.25 9.98 -1.47
C GLY A 81 -11.60 10.68 -0.27
N VAL A 82 -10.92 9.91 0.59
CA VAL A 82 -10.23 10.44 1.80
C VAL A 82 -9.07 11.36 1.42
N GLN A 83 -8.32 11.04 0.37
CA GLN A 83 -7.23 11.89 -0.13
C GLN A 83 -7.71 13.14 -0.88
N GLY A 84 -9.01 13.27 -1.16
CA GLY A 84 -9.54 14.38 -1.96
C GLY A 84 -9.10 14.31 -3.43
N ALA A 85 -8.95 13.11 -3.98
CA ALA A 85 -8.61 12.93 -5.38
C ALA A 85 -9.76 13.45 -6.27
N ARG A 86 -9.45 14.40 -7.16
CA ARG A 86 -10.40 14.95 -8.14
C ARG A 86 -10.75 13.96 -9.24
N ALA A 87 -9.77 13.15 -9.62
CA ALA A 87 -9.93 12.09 -10.60
C ALA A 87 -9.20 10.85 -10.11
N MET A 88 -9.80 9.70 -10.38
CA MET A 88 -9.24 8.40 -10.06
C MET A 88 -9.34 7.53 -11.31
N GLN A 89 -8.24 6.91 -11.69
CA GLN A 89 -8.18 6.02 -12.83
C GLN A 89 -7.53 4.72 -12.39
N VAL A 90 -8.30 3.64 -12.40
CA VAL A 90 -7.75 2.29 -12.21
C VAL A 90 -7.03 1.91 -13.49
N ASP A 91 -5.73 1.61 -13.39
CA ASP A 91 -4.89 1.20 -14.52
C ASP A 91 -4.97 -0.31 -14.71
N SER A 92 -4.87 -1.08 -13.63
CA SER A 92 -4.95 -2.54 -13.63
C SER A 92 -5.42 -3.06 -12.28
N VAL A 93 -6.27 -4.09 -12.31
CA VAL A 93 -6.58 -4.92 -11.12
C VAL A 93 -6.24 -6.36 -11.46
N GLN A 94 -5.46 -7.00 -10.60
CA GLN A 94 -5.05 -8.38 -10.79
C GLN A 94 -5.13 -9.15 -9.48
N PRO A 95 -5.62 -10.40 -9.50
CA PRO A 95 -5.52 -11.26 -8.34
C PRO A 95 -4.05 -11.58 -8.08
N LEU A 96 -3.60 -11.39 -6.84
CA LEU A 96 -2.26 -11.76 -6.43
C LEU A 96 -2.28 -13.24 -6.03
N PRO A 97 -1.54 -14.12 -6.73
CA PRO A 97 -1.51 -15.53 -6.37
C PRO A 97 -0.95 -15.69 -4.95
N LEU A 98 -1.68 -16.41 -4.10
CA LEU A 98 -1.29 -16.68 -2.73
C LEU A 98 0.08 -17.35 -2.62
N GLU A 99 0.53 -18.04 -3.67
CA GLU A 99 1.86 -18.64 -3.76
C GLU A 99 2.98 -17.62 -3.59
N ASN A 100 2.73 -16.37 -3.96
CA ASN A 100 3.67 -15.25 -3.79
C ASN A 100 3.61 -14.63 -2.39
N LEU A 101 2.65 -15.05 -1.57
CA LEU A 101 2.48 -14.57 -0.20
C LEU A 101 3.06 -15.57 0.80
N ALA A 102 3.96 -15.07 1.65
CA ALA A 102 4.41 -15.81 2.84
C ALA A 102 3.24 -16.20 3.75
N LEU A 103 2.12 -15.47 3.68
CA LEU A 103 0.89 -15.67 4.47
C LEU A 103 -0.13 -16.60 3.79
N ARG A 104 0.24 -17.38 2.78
CA ARG A 104 -0.64 -18.33 2.05
C ARG A 104 -1.52 -19.24 2.93
N SER A 105 -1.10 -19.52 4.16
CA SER A 105 -1.86 -20.34 5.12
C SER A 105 -2.98 -19.58 5.85
N PHE A 106 -2.95 -18.24 5.79
CA PHE A 106 -3.87 -17.35 6.50
C PHE A 106 -4.68 -16.45 5.55
N CYS A 107 -4.12 -16.12 4.38
CA CYS A 107 -4.81 -15.40 3.32
C CYS A 107 -5.61 -16.36 2.44
N GLN A 108 -6.91 -16.09 2.26
CA GLN A 108 -7.76 -16.86 1.36
C GLN A 108 -7.76 -16.27 -0.05
N GLU A 109 -7.58 -14.96 -0.16
CA GLU A 109 -7.58 -14.24 -1.41
C GLU A 109 -6.73 -12.98 -1.28
N ALA A 110 -6.06 -12.58 -2.36
CA ALA A 110 -5.31 -11.34 -2.41
C ALA A 110 -5.45 -10.69 -3.79
N TRP A 111 -5.48 -9.38 -3.81
CA TRP A 111 -5.64 -8.56 -5.00
C TRP A 111 -4.68 -7.40 -4.98
N VAL A 112 -4.16 -7.06 -6.14
CA VAL A 112 -3.39 -5.84 -6.34
C VAL A 112 -4.11 -4.99 -7.37
N LEU A 113 -4.31 -3.73 -7.01
CA LEU A 113 -4.86 -2.70 -7.85
C LEU A 113 -3.80 -1.62 -8.03
N SER A 114 -3.55 -1.24 -9.26
CA SER A 114 -2.69 -0.10 -9.59
C SER A 114 -3.54 0.93 -10.30
N GLY A 115 -3.43 2.19 -9.90
CA GLY A 115 -4.17 3.28 -10.51
C GLY A 115 -3.49 4.61 -10.31
N LYS A 116 -4.07 5.66 -10.88
CA LYS A 116 -3.60 7.04 -10.76
C LYS A 116 -4.67 7.87 -10.08
N GLN A 117 -4.24 8.69 -9.15
CA GLN A 117 -5.07 9.60 -8.38
C GLN A 117 -4.61 11.03 -8.63
N GLN A 118 -5.52 11.87 -9.12
CA GLN A 118 -5.26 13.30 -9.25
C GLN A 118 -5.61 14.00 -7.95
N VAL A 119 -4.61 14.18 -7.09
CA VAL A 119 -4.77 14.88 -5.82
C VAL A 119 -4.50 16.37 -6.06
N ALA A 120 -5.51 17.20 -5.82
CA ALA A 120 -5.36 18.65 -5.81
C ALA A 120 -5.44 19.10 -4.34
N LYS A 121 -4.33 19.60 -3.78
CA LYS A 121 -4.40 20.29 -2.49
C LYS A 121 -5.30 21.50 -2.65
N GLU A 122 -6.16 21.74 -1.66
CA GLU A 122 -7.17 22.83 -1.65
C GLU A 122 -6.58 24.23 -1.95
N ASN A 123 -5.26 24.38 -1.80
CA ASN A 123 -4.48 25.59 -2.06
C ASN A 123 -3.67 25.62 -3.38
N GLN A 124 -3.76 24.60 -4.24
CA GLN A 124 -3.00 24.51 -5.48
C GLN A 124 -3.90 24.26 -6.68
N GLN A 125 -3.79 25.11 -7.71
CA GLN A 125 -4.47 24.94 -9.00
C GLN A 125 -3.96 23.74 -9.82
N VAL A 126 -2.79 23.20 -9.46
CA VAL A 126 -2.17 22.08 -10.16
C VAL A 126 -2.57 20.78 -9.46
N ALA A 127 -3.38 19.96 -10.13
CA ALA A 127 -3.58 18.57 -9.73
C ALA A 127 -2.27 17.81 -9.94
N LYS A 128 -1.82 17.07 -8.92
CA LYS A 128 -0.71 16.13 -9.06
C LYS A 128 -1.27 14.75 -9.35
N ASP A 129 -0.86 14.16 -10.46
CA ASP A 129 -1.06 12.75 -10.73
C ASP A 129 -0.12 11.95 -9.82
N VAL A 130 -0.68 11.21 -8.88
CA VAL A 130 0.05 10.29 -8.00
C VAL A 130 -0.34 8.88 -8.40
N THR A 131 0.65 8.03 -8.68
CA THR A 131 0.38 6.62 -8.93
C THR A 131 0.16 5.94 -7.59
N VAL A 132 -0.95 5.23 -7.43
CA VAL A 132 -1.28 4.54 -6.19
C VAL A 132 -1.44 3.06 -6.49
N HIS A 133 -0.62 2.27 -5.81
CA HIS A 133 -0.65 0.81 -5.84
C HIS A 133 -1.26 0.33 -4.54
N GLN A 134 -2.44 -0.25 -4.63
CA GLN A 134 -3.15 -0.83 -3.51
C GLN A 134 -3.06 -2.35 -3.56
N ALA A 135 -2.79 -3.01 -2.45
CA ALA A 135 -2.85 -4.46 -2.33
C ALA A 135 -3.76 -4.83 -1.17
N LEU A 136 -4.81 -5.59 -1.47
CA LEU A 136 -5.78 -6.10 -0.51
C LEU A 136 -5.52 -7.58 -0.26
N LEU A 137 -5.25 -7.96 0.98
CA LEU A 137 -5.07 -9.34 1.41
C LEU A 137 -6.18 -9.70 2.37
N ARG A 138 -7.02 -10.66 2.01
CA ARG A 138 -8.17 -11.05 2.83
C ARG A 138 -7.81 -12.19 3.76
N LEU A 139 -7.97 -11.97 5.06
CA LEU A 139 -7.74 -12.96 6.11
C LEU A 139 -9.07 -13.32 6.80
N PRO A 140 -9.95 -14.11 6.14
CA PRO A 140 -11.26 -14.43 6.68
C PRO A 140 -11.19 -15.21 8.00
N ARG A 141 -10.08 -15.91 8.27
CA ARG A 141 -9.83 -16.57 9.55
C ARG A 141 -9.82 -15.62 10.75
N TYR A 142 -9.35 -14.40 10.53
CA TYR A 142 -9.28 -13.36 11.55
C TYR A 142 -10.37 -12.29 11.37
N GLN A 143 -11.25 -12.46 10.37
CA GLN A 143 -12.20 -11.45 9.93
C GLN A 143 -11.53 -10.08 9.70
N THR A 144 -10.34 -10.11 9.10
CA THR A 144 -9.52 -8.92 8.83
C THR A 144 -9.15 -8.86 7.36
N ASP A 145 -9.21 -7.66 6.79
CA ASP A 145 -8.66 -7.30 5.48
C ASP A 145 -7.38 -6.49 5.72
N LEU A 146 -6.26 -6.91 5.16
CA LEU A 146 -4.99 -6.19 5.24
C LEU A 146 -4.81 -5.40 3.94
N LEU A 147 -4.84 -4.08 4.06
CA LEU A 147 -4.76 -3.14 2.95
C LEU A 147 -3.40 -2.45 2.95
N LEU A 148 -2.61 -2.67 1.90
CA LEU A 148 -1.42 -1.89 1.62
C LEU A 148 -1.77 -0.83 0.58
N THR A 149 -1.41 0.41 0.84
CA THR A 149 -1.55 1.52 -0.11
C THR A 149 -0.18 2.16 -0.29
N PHE A 150 0.37 2.06 -1.48
CA PHE A 150 1.64 2.65 -1.86
C PHE A 150 1.40 3.81 -2.80
N ASN A 151 1.63 5.04 -2.32
CA ASN A 151 1.59 6.24 -3.13
C ASN A 151 2.98 6.54 -3.70
N ASP A 152 3.06 6.60 -5.01
CA ASP A 152 4.23 6.90 -5.82
C ASP A 152 3.98 8.18 -6.64
N PRO A 153 4.41 9.34 -6.12
CA PRO A 153 4.38 10.58 -6.90
C PRO A 153 5.49 10.59 -7.97
N PRO A 154 5.26 11.27 -9.11
CA PRO A 154 6.23 11.41 -10.21
C PRO A 154 7.36 12.41 -9.92
#